data_AF-A0A2G8LBW5-F1
#
_entry.id   AF-A0A2G8LBW5-F1
#
_cell.length_a   1.000
_cell.length_b   1.000
_cell.length_c   1.000
_cell.angle_alpha   90.00
_cell.angle_beta   90.00
_cell.angle_gamma   90.00
#
_symmetry.space_group_name_H-M   'P 1'
#
loop_
_entity.id
_entity.type
_entity.pdbx_description
1 polymer ?
#
loop_
_entity_poly.entity_id
_entity_poly.type
_entity_poly.pdbx_seq_one_letter_code
_entity_poly.pdbx_strand_id
1 'polypeptide(L)'
;MNGYASSPRAGYDSHGVANGGVPNGYGSHVPRQGGNTGFVLNRRKERIDWRKIASVNIDHLTRTLDVEVLRENISSIAYCDIEEEVDTRIVDQNFLKVFKMSQLIIQYLVHTQDYFTETVQSLKEEASTFHQREEERRKEVEVITEQLYKVKQESHKRKKLLKAQQNLIQSGVNNYHQSQQRCCVPLESKLVLLVFCANRLVLSPYSYSNRVTNTDTHPHGF
;
A
#
# COMPACT_ATOMS: atom_id res chain seq x y z
N MET A 1 50.33 42.31 -12.74
CA MET A 1 48.86 42.40 -12.94
C MET A 1 48.24 41.10 -12.46
N ASN A 2 47.37 41.21 -11.45
CA ASN A 2 46.20 40.41 -11.04
C ASN A 2 46.14 38.91 -11.44
N GLY A 3 45.71 37.97 -10.60
CA GLY A 3 45.00 38.04 -9.33
C GLY A 3 44.42 36.66 -8.96
N TYR A 4 44.20 36.48 -7.66
CA TYR A 4 43.15 35.70 -6.97
C TYR A 4 42.59 34.38 -7.55
N ALA A 5 42.77 33.32 -6.74
CA ALA A 5 41.77 32.39 -6.19
C ALA A 5 40.54 31.98 -7.03
N SER A 6 40.24 30.66 -7.05
CA SER A 6 38.99 30.11 -6.48
C SER A 6 38.97 28.57 -6.52
N SER A 7 38.59 27.97 -5.39
CA SER A 7 38.08 26.59 -5.29
C SER A 7 36.64 26.54 -5.81
N PRO A 8 36.13 25.37 -6.21
CA PRO A 8 34.81 25.01 -5.68
C PRO A 8 34.61 23.52 -5.35
N ARG A 9 34.12 23.34 -4.11
CA ARG A 9 32.88 22.63 -3.73
C ARG A 9 32.74 21.11 -3.95
N ALA A 10 32.49 20.47 -2.82
CA ALA A 10 31.90 19.15 -2.62
C ALA A 10 30.71 18.87 -3.56
N GLY A 11 30.81 17.76 -4.30
CA GLY A 11 29.69 17.06 -4.91
C GLY A 11 29.25 15.90 -4.02
N TYR A 12 28.01 15.94 -3.57
CA TYR A 12 27.30 14.81 -2.99
C TYR A 12 26.79 13.98 -4.16
N ASP A 13 27.30 12.76 -4.33
CA ASP A 13 26.74 11.83 -5.31
C ASP A 13 25.44 11.25 -4.77
N SER A 14 24.34 11.85 -5.23
CA SER A 14 22.99 11.32 -5.09
C SER A 14 22.83 10.19 -6.12
N HIS A 15 23.07 8.95 -5.69
CA HIS A 15 22.66 7.79 -6.50
C HIS A 15 21.12 7.71 -6.49
N GLY A 16 20.54 8.20 -7.58
CA GLY A 16 19.13 8.04 -7.89
C GLY A 16 18.78 6.56 -8.02
N VAL A 17 17.99 6.06 -7.07
CA VAL A 17 17.25 4.82 -7.23
C VAL A 17 15.99 5.18 -8.02
N ALA A 18 16.09 5.04 -9.34
CA ALA A 18 14.94 4.96 -10.21
C ALA A 18 14.35 3.53 -10.12
N ASN A 19 13.03 3.47 -10.19
CA ASN A 19 12.17 2.30 -10.38
C ASN A 19 11.59 1.64 -9.13
N GLY A 20 10.40 2.11 -8.80
CA GLY A 20 9.36 1.41 -8.04
C GLY A 20 8.02 2.05 -8.38
N GLY A 21 7.71 2.16 -9.69
CA GLY A 21 6.43 2.65 -10.15
C GLY A 21 5.34 1.74 -9.61
N VAL A 22 4.58 2.25 -8.65
CA VAL A 22 3.32 1.67 -8.19
C VAL A 22 2.44 1.51 -9.43
N PRO A 23 2.01 0.30 -9.82
CA PRO A 23 0.98 0.18 -10.84
C PRO A 23 -0.32 0.63 -10.18
N ASN A 24 -0.61 1.93 -10.31
CA ASN A 24 -1.91 2.50 -10.04
C ASN A 24 -2.83 2.05 -11.18
N GLY A 25 -3.30 0.81 -11.07
CA GLY A 25 -4.16 0.16 -12.05
C GLY A 25 -5.57 -0.02 -11.49
N TYR A 26 -6.25 1.07 -11.15
CA TYR A 26 -7.71 1.08 -11.11
C TYR A 26 -8.24 1.03 -12.55
N GLY A 27 -7.87 -0.02 -13.27
CA GLY A 27 -8.54 -0.38 -14.50
C GLY A 27 -9.83 -1.04 -14.07
N SER A 28 -10.93 -0.30 -14.10
CA SER A 28 -12.24 -0.92 -14.21
C SER A 28 -12.18 -1.88 -15.40
N HIS A 29 -11.98 -3.17 -15.13
CA HIS A 29 -12.35 -4.21 -16.06
C HIS A 29 -13.87 -4.22 -16.08
N VAL A 30 -14.45 -3.20 -16.70
CA VAL A 30 -15.80 -3.34 -17.22
C VAL A 30 -15.71 -4.55 -18.14
N PRO A 31 -16.47 -5.63 -17.91
CA PRO A 31 -16.53 -6.70 -18.87
C PRO A 31 -16.93 -6.04 -20.19
N ARG A 32 -16.03 -6.06 -21.17
CA ARG A 32 -16.32 -5.64 -22.53
C ARG A 32 -17.42 -6.58 -23.00
N GLN A 33 -18.67 -6.13 -22.90
CA GLN A 33 -19.81 -6.89 -23.37
C GLN A 33 -19.69 -6.98 -24.90
N GLY A 34 -19.14 -8.12 -25.30
CA GLY A 34 -19.88 -9.12 -26.07
C GLY A 34 -20.77 -8.47 -27.11
N GLY A 35 -20.23 -8.35 -28.32
CA GLY A 35 -20.92 -7.79 -29.45
C GLY A 35 -22.27 -8.44 -29.63
N ASN A 36 -23.31 -7.61 -29.67
CA ASN A 36 -24.52 -7.73 -30.48
C ASN A 36 -24.74 -9.12 -31.12
N THR A 37 -24.91 -10.17 -30.32
CA THR A 37 -25.58 -11.38 -30.77
C THR A 37 -27.05 -10.98 -30.80
N GLY A 38 -27.45 -10.38 -31.93
CA GLY A 38 -28.78 -9.83 -32.11
C GLY A 38 -29.81 -10.84 -31.60
N PHE A 39 -30.77 -10.34 -30.83
CA PHE A 39 -31.90 -11.15 -30.38
C PHE A 39 -32.56 -11.80 -31.60
N VAL A 40 -32.40 -13.10 -31.77
CA VAL A 40 -33.07 -13.88 -32.80
C VAL A 40 -34.18 -14.66 -32.11
N LEU A 41 -35.41 -14.49 -32.58
CA LEU A 41 -36.55 -15.31 -32.19
C LEU A 41 -36.13 -16.79 -32.25
N ASN A 42 -36.04 -17.44 -31.10
CA ASN A 42 -35.59 -18.81 -31.03
C ASN A 42 -36.63 -19.69 -31.73
N ARG A 43 -36.22 -20.41 -32.79
CA ARG A 43 -37.13 -21.21 -33.63
C ARG A 43 -37.51 -22.57 -33.01
N ARG A 44 -37.23 -22.79 -31.72
CA ARG A 44 -37.73 -23.99 -31.03
C ARG A 44 -39.23 -23.86 -30.94
N LYS A 45 -39.95 -24.54 -31.83
CA LYS A 45 -41.41 -24.59 -31.80
C LYS A 45 -41.84 -25.48 -30.65
N GLU A 46 -42.23 -24.88 -29.54
CA GLU A 46 -42.91 -25.60 -28.47
C GLU A 46 -44.40 -25.79 -28.82
N ARG A 47 -45.03 -26.85 -28.30
CA ARG A 47 -46.48 -27.08 -28.44
C ARG A 47 -47.18 -26.57 -27.20
N ILE A 48 -48.38 -25.99 -27.38
CA ILE A 48 -49.21 -25.58 -26.25
C ILE A 48 -49.97 -26.79 -25.72
N ASP A 49 -49.84 -27.09 -24.42
CA ASP A 49 -50.78 -27.99 -23.75
C ASP A 49 -52.05 -27.20 -23.37
N TRP A 50 -53.02 -27.22 -24.28
CA TRP A 50 -54.30 -26.53 -24.11
C TRP A 50 -55.07 -27.00 -22.87
N ARG A 51 -54.91 -28.24 -22.44
CA ARG A 51 -55.56 -28.77 -21.24
C ARG A 51 -54.92 -28.18 -19.99
N LYS A 52 -53.59 -28.07 -19.97
CA LYS A 52 -52.86 -27.38 -18.89
C LYS A 52 -53.27 -25.92 -18.82
N ILE A 53 -53.25 -25.20 -19.95
CA ILE A 53 -53.64 -23.78 -20.01
C ILE A 53 -55.08 -23.57 -19.52
N ALA A 54 -56.03 -24.42 -19.94
CA ALA A 54 -57.41 -24.31 -19.50
C ALA A 54 -57.62 -24.53 -17.99
N SER A 55 -56.72 -25.27 -17.33
CA SER A 55 -56.75 -25.47 -15.88
C SER A 55 -56.19 -24.29 -15.08
N VAL A 56 -55.47 -23.37 -15.73
CA VAL A 56 -54.88 -22.20 -15.06
C VAL A 56 -55.97 -21.20 -14.70
N ASN A 57 -56.10 -20.90 -13.41
CA ASN A 57 -57.01 -19.87 -12.92
C ASN A 57 -56.36 -18.47 -13.03
N ILE A 58 -56.74 -17.71 -14.06
CA ILE A 58 -56.19 -16.38 -14.37
C ILE A 58 -56.53 -15.34 -13.28
N ASP A 59 -57.72 -15.38 -12.68
CA ASP A 59 -58.12 -14.44 -11.62
C ASP A 59 -57.27 -14.63 -10.36
N HIS A 60 -57.01 -15.89 -10.00
CA HIS A 60 -56.12 -16.21 -8.91
C HIS A 60 -54.69 -15.77 -9.22
N LEU A 61 -54.20 -16.07 -10.43
CA LEU A 61 -52.85 -15.71 -10.87
C LEU A 61 -52.62 -14.19 -10.86
N THR A 62 -53.62 -13.42 -11.26
CA THR A 62 -53.55 -11.95 -11.27
C THR A 62 -53.44 -11.36 -9.86
N ARG A 63 -54.10 -11.98 -8.87
CA ARG A 63 -54.07 -11.50 -7.47
C ARG A 63 -52.82 -11.93 -6.73
N THR A 64 -52.36 -13.15 -6.99
CA THR A 64 -51.24 -13.78 -6.25
C THR A 64 -49.90 -13.56 -6.90
N LEU A 65 -49.88 -13.29 -8.21
CA LEU A 65 -48.67 -13.20 -9.02
C LEU A 65 -47.78 -14.43 -8.83
N ASP A 66 -48.40 -15.62 -8.83
CA ASP A 66 -47.70 -16.88 -8.68
C ASP A 66 -46.67 -17.06 -9.82
N VAL A 67 -45.41 -16.85 -9.47
CA VAL A 67 -44.30 -16.84 -10.40
C VAL A 67 -44.01 -18.23 -10.94
N GLU A 68 -44.31 -19.29 -10.19
CA GLU A 68 -44.04 -20.67 -10.64
C GLU A 68 -45.01 -21.06 -11.75
N VAL A 69 -46.30 -20.76 -11.58
CA VAL A 69 -47.30 -20.98 -12.63
C VAL A 69 -46.94 -20.17 -13.88
N LEU A 70 -46.52 -18.91 -13.75
CA LEU A 70 -46.06 -18.12 -14.90
C LEU A 70 -44.83 -18.76 -15.57
N ARG A 71 -43.80 -19.11 -14.79
CA ARG A 71 -42.55 -19.70 -15.28
C ARG A 71 -42.79 -20.99 -16.05
N GLU A 72 -43.64 -21.87 -15.55
CA GLU A 72 -43.97 -23.13 -16.20
C GLU A 72 -44.67 -22.96 -17.56
N ASN A 73 -45.36 -21.84 -17.78
CA ASN A 73 -46.11 -21.59 -19.00
C ASN A 73 -45.38 -20.66 -19.98
N ILE A 74 -44.40 -19.86 -19.50
CA ILE A 74 -43.61 -18.91 -20.30
C ILE A 74 -43.01 -19.60 -21.53
N SER A 75 -42.39 -20.78 -21.37
CA SER A 75 -41.74 -21.45 -22.51
C SER A 75 -42.76 -21.81 -23.61
N SER A 76 -43.85 -22.50 -23.25
CA SER A 76 -44.82 -22.92 -24.26
C SER A 76 -45.50 -21.73 -24.96
N ILE A 77 -45.80 -20.65 -24.24
CA ILE A 77 -46.48 -19.48 -24.79
C ILE A 77 -45.52 -18.64 -25.64
N ALA A 78 -44.32 -18.39 -25.14
CA ALA A 78 -43.37 -17.51 -25.80
C ALA A 78 -42.76 -18.14 -27.06
N TYR A 79 -42.61 -19.46 -27.12
CA TYR A 79 -41.90 -20.17 -28.20
C TYR A 79 -42.80 -21.06 -29.08
N CYS A 80 -44.13 -21.07 -28.90
CA CYS A 80 -45.01 -21.78 -29.82
C CYS A 80 -45.17 -21.09 -31.17
N ASP A 81 -45.51 -21.89 -32.18
CA ASP A 81 -45.99 -21.36 -33.46
C ASP A 81 -47.50 -21.18 -33.41
N ILE A 82 -47.94 -19.96 -33.07
CA ILE A 82 -49.37 -19.66 -32.93
C ILE A 82 -50.17 -19.97 -34.21
N GLU A 83 -49.58 -19.87 -35.40
CA GLU A 83 -50.28 -20.15 -36.66
C GLU A 83 -50.52 -21.65 -36.89
N GLU A 84 -49.74 -22.52 -36.24
CA GLU A 84 -50.00 -23.97 -36.21
C GLU A 84 -50.96 -24.39 -35.10
N GLU A 85 -51.11 -23.58 -34.06
CA GLU A 85 -51.91 -23.91 -32.87
C GLU A 85 -53.38 -23.45 -32.97
N VAL A 86 -53.69 -22.48 -33.84
CA VAL A 86 -55.07 -21.98 -34.03
C VAL A 86 -55.50 -22.01 -35.51
N ASP A 87 -56.81 -22.10 -35.75
CA ASP A 87 -57.34 -21.94 -37.11
C ASP A 87 -57.29 -20.46 -37.52
N THR A 88 -56.31 -20.15 -38.36
CA THR A 88 -56.07 -18.79 -38.90
C THR A 88 -57.21 -18.25 -39.75
N ARG A 89 -58.16 -19.10 -40.17
CA ARG A 89 -59.37 -18.67 -40.90
C ARG A 89 -60.43 -18.09 -39.99
N ILE A 90 -60.38 -18.42 -38.70
CA ILE A 90 -61.37 -18.03 -37.69
C ILE A 90 -60.83 -16.89 -36.82
N VAL A 91 -59.52 -16.84 -36.61
CA VAL A 91 -58.86 -15.83 -35.75
C VAL A 91 -58.44 -14.60 -36.56
N ASP A 92 -58.70 -13.40 -36.03
CA ASP A 92 -58.31 -12.13 -36.64
C ASP A 92 -56.79 -12.02 -36.79
N GLN A 93 -56.32 -11.63 -37.98
CA GLN A 93 -54.90 -11.45 -38.27
C GLN A 93 -54.20 -10.43 -37.36
N ASN A 94 -54.91 -9.38 -36.93
CA ASN A 94 -54.38 -8.39 -36.00
C ASN A 94 -54.16 -8.98 -34.61
N PHE A 95 -55.02 -9.91 -34.17
CA PHE A 95 -54.80 -10.65 -32.93
C PHE A 95 -53.53 -11.51 -33.02
N LEU A 96 -53.33 -12.22 -34.12
CA LEU A 96 -52.11 -13.00 -34.36
C LEU A 96 -50.85 -12.11 -34.33
N LYS A 97 -50.91 -10.90 -34.90
CA LYS A 97 -49.81 -9.94 -34.84
C LYS A 97 -49.53 -9.48 -33.40
N VAL A 98 -50.57 -9.14 -32.64
CA VAL A 98 -50.42 -8.73 -31.23
C VAL A 98 -49.83 -9.86 -30.40
N PHE A 99 -50.28 -11.10 -30.62
CA PHE A 99 -49.74 -12.28 -29.94
C PHE A 99 -48.27 -12.53 -30.31
N LYS A 100 -47.92 -12.47 -31.60
CA LYS A 100 -46.52 -12.58 -32.03
C LYS A 100 -45.64 -11.47 -31.44
N MET A 101 -46.17 -10.25 -31.29
CA MET A 101 -45.46 -9.17 -30.60
C MET A 101 -45.30 -9.43 -29.10
N SER A 102 -46.32 -9.96 -28.41
CA SER A 102 -46.18 -10.31 -26.99
C SER A 102 -45.16 -11.44 -26.79
N GLN A 103 -45.14 -12.45 -27.66
CA GLN A 103 -44.12 -13.50 -27.67
C GLN A 103 -42.71 -12.91 -27.79
N LEU A 104 -42.49 -11.99 -28.75
CA LEU A 104 -41.20 -11.30 -28.93
C LEU A 104 -40.78 -10.53 -27.66
N ILE A 105 -41.71 -9.81 -27.05
CA ILE A 105 -41.45 -9.08 -25.80
C ILE A 105 -41.08 -10.05 -24.68
N ILE A 106 -41.82 -11.13 -24.49
CA ILE A 106 -41.54 -12.13 -23.44
C ILE A 106 -40.15 -12.75 -23.65
N GLN A 107 -39.83 -13.15 -24.88
CA GLN A 107 -38.52 -13.72 -25.19
C GLN A 107 -37.38 -12.73 -24.95
N TYR A 108 -37.57 -11.44 -25.28
CA TYR A 108 -36.59 -10.40 -24.98
C TYR A 108 -36.41 -10.23 -23.46
N LEU A 109 -37.49 -10.25 -22.68
CA LEU A 109 -37.43 -10.14 -21.23
C LEU A 109 -36.67 -11.32 -20.61
N VAL A 110 -36.94 -12.55 -21.06
CA VAL A 110 -36.20 -13.75 -20.61
C VAL A 110 -34.73 -13.65 -20.98
N HIS A 111 -34.40 -13.29 -22.23
CA HIS A 111 -33.02 -13.11 -22.66
C HIS A 111 -32.27 -12.06 -21.80
N THR A 112 -32.94 -10.96 -21.48
CA THR A 112 -32.33 -9.90 -20.67
C THR A 112 -32.16 -10.34 -19.21
N GLN A 113 -33.09 -11.16 -18.69
CA GLN A 113 -32.96 -11.78 -17.37
C GLN A 113 -31.75 -12.70 -17.29
N ASP A 114 -31.55 -13.56 -18.30
CA ASP A 114 -30.38 -14.46 -18.36
C ASP A 114 -29.09 -13.65 -18.41
N TYR A 115 -29.04 -12.64 -19.29
CA TYR A 115 -27.90 -11.73 -19.42
C TYR A 115 -27.54 -11.00 -18.12
N PHE A 116 -28.55 -10.47 -17.41
CA PHE A 116 -28.31 -9.83 -16.11
C PHE A 116 -27.87 -10.85 -15.06
N THR A 117 -28.43 -12.05 -15.08
CA THR A 117 -28.03 -13.14 -14.17
C THR A 117 -26.56 -13.51 -14.36
N GLU A 118 -26.14 -13.72 -15.61
CA GLU A 118 -24.74 -13.99 -15.96
C GLU A 118 -23.82 -12.83 -15.57
N THR A 119 -24.24 -11.60 -15.84
CA THR A 119 -23.46 -10.39 -15.48
C THR A 119 -23.28 -10.28 -13.97
N VAL A 120 -24.35 -10.47 -13.19
CA VAL A 120 -24.29 -10.45 -11.72
C VAL A 120 -23.41 -11.57 -11.19
N GLN A 121 -23.49 -12.77 -11.77
CA GLN A 121 -22.65 -13.89 -11.38
C GLN A 121 -21.18 -13.60 -11.64
N SER A 122 -20.83 -13.10 -12.83
CA SER A 122 -19.47 -12.70 -13.18
C SER A 122 -18.92 -11.62 -12.23
N LEU A 123 -19.72 -10.60 -11.90
CA LEU A 123 -19.30 -9.54 -10.98
C LEU A 123 -19.10 -10.05 -9.55
N LYS A 124 -19.93 -11.00 -9.09
CA LYS A 124 -19.75 -11.64 -7.78
C LYS A 124 -18.47 -12.46 -7.71
N GLU A 125 -18.16 -13.20 -8.77
CA GLU A 125 -16.92 -13.96 -8.87
C GLU A 125 -15.70 -13.03 -8.86
N GLU A 126 -15.72 -11.96 -9.66
CA GLU A 126 -14.65 -10.95 -9.65
C GLU A 126 -14.47 -10.33 -8.27
N ALA A 127 -15.56 -9.91 -7.62
CA ALA A 127 -15.51 -9.37 -6.26
C ALA A 127 -14.94 -10.36 -5.25
N SER A 128 -15.29 -11.65 -5.35
CA SER A 128 -14.74 -12.70 -4.50
C SER A 128 -13.23 -12.87 -4.71
N THR A 129 -12.76 -12.85 -5.96
CA THR A 129 -11.32 -12.93 -6.25
C THR A 129 -10.56 -11.70 -5.74
N PHE A 130 -11.14 -10.50 -5.84
CA PHE A 130 -10.56 -9.28 -5.29
C PHE A 130 -10.46 -9.35 -3.77
N HIS A 131 -11.52 -9.82 -3.12
CA HIS A 131 -11.55 -10.00 -1.68
C HIS A 131 -10.45 -10.98 -1.21
N GLN A 132 -10.29 -12.11 -1.90
CA GLN A 132 -9.22 -13.06 -1.59
C GLN A 132 -7.82 -12.44 -1.73
N ARG A 133 -7.59 -11.67 -2.80
CA ARG A 133 -6.31 -10.98 -3.01
C ARG A 133 -6.04 -9.93 -1.94
N GLU A 134 -7.05 -9.18 -1.51
CA GLU A 134 -6.93 -8.23 -0.41
C GLU A 134 -6.57 -8.93 0.91
N GLU A 135 -7.20 -10.08 1.20
CA GLU A 135 -6.89 -10.91 2.36
C GLU A 135 -5.44 -11.42 2.34
N GLU A 136 -4.97 -11.90 1.19
CA GLU A 136 -3.59 -12.36 0.98
C GLU A 136 -2.59 -11.21 1.18
N ARG A 137 -2.82 -10.06 0.55
CA ARG A 137 -1.97 -8.88 0.73
C ARG A 137 -1.95 -8.39 2.17
N ARG A 138 -3.08 -8.41 2.88
CA ARG A 138 -3.11 -8.01 4.29
C ARG A 138 -2.21 -8.90 5.14
N LYS A 139 -2.23 -10.22 4.90
CA LYS A 139 -1.34 -11.16 5.59
C LYS A 139 0.13 -10.90 5.26
N GLU A 140 0.45 -10.62 4.00
CA GLU A 140 1.82 -10.25 3.59
C GLU A 140 2.30 -8.99 4.30
N VAL A 141 1.45 -7.97 4.39
CA VAL A 141 1.77 -6.73 5.12
C VAL A 141 2.03 -7.02 6.60
N GLU A 142 1.22 -7.87 7.24
CA GLU A 142 1.43 -8.26 8.64
C GLU A 142 2.79 -8.96 8.83
N VAL A 143 3.15 -9.90 7.96
CA VAL A 143 4.46 -10.59 8.00
C VAL A 143 5.62 -9.60 7.80
N ILE A 144 5.53 -8.73 6.80
CA ILE A 144 6.58 -7.74 6.51
C ILE A 144 6.75 -6.75 7.66
N THR A 145 5.65 -6.30 8.27
CA THR A 145 5.71 -5.37 9.42
C THR A 145 6.34 -6.02 10.65
N GLU A 146 6.07 -7.30 10.92
CA GLU A 146 6.73 -8.05 11.99
C GLU A 146 8.23 -8.22 11.73
N GLN A 147 8.62 -8.58 10.50
CA GLN A 147 10.03 -8.69 10.11
C GLN A 147 10.76 -7.34 10.23
N LEU A 148 10.14 -6.25 9.79
CA LEU A 148 10.69 -4.91 9.91
C LEU A 148 10.91 -4.53 11.38
N TYR A 149 9.97 -4.87 12.26
CA TYR A 149 10.13 -4.67 13.70
C TYR A 149 11.35 -5.42 14.26
N LYS A 150 11.51 -6.71 13.91
CA LYS A 150 12.66 -7.54 14.33
C LYS A 150 13.99 -6.94 13.85
N VAL A 151 14.09 -6.60 12.57
CA VAL A 151 15.31 -6.00 11.99
C VAL A 151 15.62 -4.65 12.64
N LYS A 152 14.61 -3.82 12.92
CA LYS A 152 14.78 -2.53 13.61
C LYS A 152 15.30 -2.73 15.03
N GLN A 153 14.81 -3.72 15.77
CA GLN A 153 15.34 -4.05 17.09
C GLN A 153 16.80 -4.50 17.05
N GLU A 154 17.16 -5.40 16.12
CA GLU A 154 18.54 -5.86 15.97
C GLU A 154 19.49 -4.72 15.60
N SER A 155 19.10 -3.88 14.64
CA SER A 155 19.85 -2.69 14.24
C SER A 155 20.09 -1.75 15.43
N HIS A 156 19.06 -1.54 16.26
CA HIS A 156 19.17 -0.73 17.47
C HIS A 156 20.15 -1.35 18.49
N LYS A 157 20.11 -2.67 18.70
CA LYS A 157 21.05 -3.39 19.59
C LYS A 157 22.50 -3.27 19.07
N ARG A 158 22.73 -3.50 17.77
CA ARG A 158 24.05 -3.37 17.13
C ARG A 158 24.60 -1.95 17.25
N LYS A 159 23.75 -0.93 17.05
CA LYS A 159 24.14 0.49 17.20
C LYS A 159 24.55 0.83 18.64
N LYS A 160 23.85 0.30 19.65
CA LYS A 160 24.24 0.47 21.06
C LYS A 160 25.59 -0.17 21.36
N LEU A 161 25.82 -1.38 20.88
CA LEU A 161 27.09 -2.10 21.06
C LEU A 161 28.26 -1.35 20.41
N LEU A 162 28.10 -0.90 19.17
CA LEU A 162 29.12 -0.12 18.46
C LEU A 162 29.47 1.18 19.20
N LYS A 163 28.47 1.89 19.72
CA LYS A 163 28.70 3.11 20.52
C LYS A 163 29.47 2.81 21.81
N ALA A 164 29.16 1.71 22.49
CA ALA A 164 29.89 1.29 23.69
C ALA A 164 31.35 0.95 23.36
N GLN A 165 31.61 0.22 22.28
CA GLN A 165 32.96 -0.08 21.81
C GLN A 165 33.74 1.19 21.43
N GLN A 166 33.11 2.12 20.71
CA GLN A 166 33.72 3.40 20.35
C GLN A 166 34.10 4.23 21.57
N ASN A 167 33.24 4.27 22.60
CA ASN A 167 33.54 4.94 23.86
C ASN A 167 34.75 4.31 24.55
N LEU A 168 34.83 2.98 24.61
CA LEU A 168 35.98 2.28 25.20
C LEU A 168 37.29 2.61 24.46
N ILE A 169 37.27 2.63 23.13
CA ILE A 169 38.42 3.02 22.31
C ILE A 169 38.81 4.47 22.58
N GLN A 170 37.85 5.40 22.62
CA GLN A 170 38.12 6.82 22.91
C GLN A 170 38.67 7.04 24.32
N SER A 171 38.12 6.37 25.33
CA SER A 171 38.64 6.39 26.69
C SER A 171 40.04 5.78 26.75
N GLY A 172 40.31 4.71 26.01
CA GLY A 172 41.65 4.14 25.85
C GLY A 172 42.64 5.16 25.26
N VAL A 173 42.32 5.74 24.10
CA VAL A 173 43.14 6.75 23.41
C VAL A 173 43.40 7.98 24.28
N ASN A 174 42.38 8.47 25.01
CA ASN A 174 42.51 9.58 25.94
C ASN A 174 43.43 9.24 27.13
N ASN A 175 43.35 8.01 27.67
CA ASN A 175 44.26 7.53 28.71
C ASN A 175 45.69 7.32 28.19
N TYR A 176 45.86 6.88 26.94
CA TYR A 176 47.18 6.80 26.29
C TYR A 176 47.78 8.20 26.09
N HIS A 177 47.01 9.18 25.65
CA HIS A 177 47.49 10.57 25.54
C HIS A 177 47.85 11.17 26.90
N GLN A 178 47.07 10.88 27.96
CA GLN A 178 47.33 11.40 29.30
C GLN A 178 48.51 10.71 30.01
N SER A 179 48.72 9.41 29.76
CA SER A 179 49.92 8.68 30.23
C SER A 179 51.16 9.07 29.43
N GLN A 180 51.04 9.34 28.13
CA GLN A 180 52.14 9.84 27.30
C GLN A 180 52.50 11.31 27.63
N GLN A 181 51.52 12.16 27.97
CA GLN A 181 51.76 13.50 28.52
C GLN A 181 52.35 13.50 29.94
N ARG A 182 52.10 12.46 30.75
CA ARG A 182 52.82 12.27 32.04
C ARG A 182 54.23 11.70 31.86
N CYS A 183 54.49 10.92 30.81
CA CYS A 183 55.83 10.38 30.50
C CYS A 183 56.71 11.36 29.69
N CYS A 184 56.12 12.37 29.03
CA CYS A 184 56.83 13.47 28.39
C CYS A 184 56.70 14.78 29.18
N VAL A 185 56.98 14.75 30.48
CA VAL A 185 57.67 15.91 31.09
C VAL A 185 59.15 15.65 30.84
N PRO A 186 59.88 16.52 30.13
CA PRO A 186 61.30 16.34 29.95
C PRO A 186 61.97 16.20 31.32
N LEU A 187 62.71 15.10 31.54
CA LEU A 187 63.66 15.00 32.65
C LEU A 187 64.76 16.09 32.59
N GLU A 188 64.80 16.86 31.51
CA GLU A 188 65.64 18.03 31.24
C GLU A 188 65.15 19.34 31.90
N SER A 189 64.26 19.30 32.90
CA SER A 189 63.90 20.52 33.66
C SER A 189 64.34 20.51 35.13
N LYS A 190 64.74 19.36 35.69
CA LYS A 190 65.31 19.34 37.05
C LYS A 190 66.80 19.71 37.07
N LEU A 191 67.54 19.38 36.01
CA LEU A 191 68.95 19.77 35.86
C LEU A 191 69.11 21.25 35.51
N VAL A 192 68.26 21.80 34.63
CA VAL A 192 68.33 23.23 34.30
C VAL A 192 67.94 24.10 35.50
N LEU A 193 66.99 23.69 36.35
CA LEU A 193 66.67 24.42 37.58
C LEU A 193 67.80 24.34 38.62
N LEU A 194 68.47 23.20 38.76
CA LEU A 194 69.62 23.05 39.67
C LEU A 194 70.85 23.84 39.18
N VAL A 195 71.09 23.88 37.87
CA VAL A 195 72.20 24.65 37.27
C VAL A 195 71.92 26.16 37.35
N PHE A 196 70.68 26.61 37.13
CA PHE A 196 70.31 28.01 37.33
C PHE A 196 70.32 28.43 38.81
N CYS A 197 69.96 27.54 39.74
CA CYS A 197 70.06 27.81 41.18
C CYS A 197 71.52 27.80 41.70
N ALA A 198 72.39 26.94 41.15
CA ALA A 198 73.79 26.87 41.57
C ALA A 198 74.64 28.01 40.99
N ASN A 199 74.38 28.47 39.76
CA ASN A 199 75.12 29.59 39.14
C ASN A 199 74.59 30.98 39.51
N ARG A 200 73.51 31.08 40.30
CA ARG A 200 72.99 32.37 40.82
C ARG A 200 73.36 32.63 42.29
N LEU A 201 74.26 31.82 42.87
CA LEU A 201 74.76 32.00 44.23
C LEU A 201 76.22 32.48 44.31
N VAL A 202 76.90 32.67 43.19
CA VAL A 202 78.25 33.26 43.14
C VAL A 202 78.25 34.41 42.15
N LEU A 203 77.70 35.56 42.58
CA LEU A 203 78.10 36.93 42.26
C LEU A 203 77.05 37.90 42.86
N SER A 204 77.31 38.30 44.10
CA SER A 204 76.76 39.48 44.81
C SER A 204 77.35 40.77 44.19
N PRO A 205 76.87 42.04 44.43
CA PRO A 205 76.12 42.50 45.61
C PRO A 205 75.15 43.72 45.45
N TYR A 206 74.57 44.12 46.60
CA TYR A 206 74.06 45.45 47.02
C TYR A 206 72.60 45.91 46.74
N SER A 207 71.83 45.95 47.86
CA SER A 207 70.91 46.98 48.38
C SER A 207 69.74 47.55 47.55
N TYR A 208 68.51 47.50 48.10
CA TYR A 208 67.79 48.62 48.78
C TYR A 208 66.24 48.47 48.75
N SER A 209 65.65 48.30 49.94
CA SER A 209 64.42 48.91 50.51
C SER A 209 63.01 48.87 49.87
N ASN A 210 62.04 48.75 50.80
CA ASN A 210 60.60 49.10 50.80
C ASN A 210 59.62 48.08 50.17
N ARG A 211 58.75 47.40 50.95
CA ARG A 211 57.58 47.79 51.78
C ARG A 211 56.31 47.27 51.09
N VAL A 212 55.59 46.34 51.73
CA VAL A 212 54.19 46.47 52.23
C VAL A 212 53.16 46.29 51.10
N THR A 213 52.15 45.42 51.12
CA THR A 213 51.19 44.92 52.14
C THR A 213 50.60 43.59 51.59
N ASN A 214 50.24 42.60 52.42
CA ASN A 214 48.86 42.26 52.85
C ASN A 214 47.82 42.30 51.71
N THR A 215 46.93 41.33 51.50
CA THR A 215 46.31 40.30 52.37
C THR A 215 45.40 39.45 51.47
N ASP A 216 45.19 38.19 51.84
CA ASP A 216 43.88 37.50 51.96
C ASP A 216 42.72 38.01 51.08
N THR A 217 41.90 37.19 50.42
CA THR A 217 41.17 36.06 50.98
C THR A 217 40.31 35.45 49.85
N HIS A 218 40.17 34.13 49.83
CA HIS A 218 39.01 33.39 49.31
C HIS A 218 37.74 33.71 50.15
N PRO A 219 36.53 33.12 49.98
CA PRO A 219 35.92 32.29 48.93
C PRO A 219 34.42 32.70 48.67
N HIS A 220 33.59 31.72 48.29
CA HIS A 220 32.12 31.68 48.12
C HIS A 220 31.64 31.85 46.67
N GLY A 221 30.71 31.04 46.16
CA GLY A 221 29.90 29.99 46.77
C GLY A 221 28.82 29.57 45.75
N PHE A 222 28.25 28.38 46.00
CA PHE A 222 26.95 27.84 45.57
C PHE A 222 26.50 28.01 44.11
#